data_AF-F2UDV9-F1
#
_entry.id   AF-F2UDV9-F1
#
_cell.length_a   1.000
_cell.length_b   1.000
_cell.length_c   1.000
_cell.angle_alpha   90.00
_cell.angle_beta   90.00
_cell.angle_gamma   90.00
#
_symmetry.space_group_name_H-M   'P 1'
#
loop_
_entity.id
_entity.type
_entity.pdbx_description
1 polymer ?
#
loop_
_entity_poly.entity_id
_entity_poly.type
_entity_poly.pdbx_seq_one_letter_code
_entity_poly.pdbx_strand_id
1 'polypeptide(L)'
;MASTLRKATDICQETREVLDPEEDVAKVQAIKEATHATFEGWSKEEKSLQDQIRELTREYEESKRAIPDALTEEDQERALDVLDEQLQQAATSCRTQEDALTRKRAQIKALKTEIEDLERKKVDIQRQAKENSAAAKRSTLQLYETVTGLKWEYTEQQRVSGYVSGKAGYLNTFSFNPERQTPFFIAEKLWQEIGIACQ
;
A
#
# COMPACT_ATOMS: atom_id res chain seq x y z
N MET A 1 -10.60 7.66 -32.78
CA MET A 1 -9.27 7.84 -32.14
C MET A 1 -9.27 8.88 -31.02
N ALA A 2 -10.02 9.99 -31.08
CA ALA A 2 -10.10 10.96 -29.98
C ALA A 2 -10.72 10.42 -28.67
N SER A 3 -11.66 9.47 -28.77
CA SER A 3 -12.36 8.89 -27.61
C SER A 3 -11.48 7.96 -26.75
N THR A 4 -10.57 7.20 -27.37
CA THR A 4 -9.67 6.28 -26.68
C THR A 4 -8.50 7.01 -26.01
N LEU A 5 -8.04 8.12 -26.61
CA LEU A 5 -7.06 9.01 -25.99
C LEU A 5 -7.62 9.71 -24.75
N ARG A 6 -8.86 10.21 -24.79
CA ARG A 6 -9.53 10.77 -23.59
C ARG A 6 -9.59 9.75 -22.45
N LYS A 7 -10.06 8.53 -22.73
CA LYS A 7 -10.15 7.47 -21.71
C LYS A 7 -8.80 7.09 -21.10
N ALA A 8 -7.73 7.08 -21.90
CA ALA A 8 -6.40 6.78 -21.38
C ALA A 8 -5.85 7.93 -20.52
N THR A 9 -6.10 9.19 -20.89
CA THR A 9 -5.74 10.35 -20.07
C THR A 9 -6.56 10.38 -18.77
N ASP A 10 -7.86 10.08 -18.84
CA ASP A 10 -8.74 10.00 -17.68
C ASP A 10 -8.26 8.91 -16.70
N ILE A 11 -7.89 7.71 -17.19
CA ILE A 11 -7.37 6.63 -16.33
C ILE A 11 -5.99 6.98 -15.74
N CYS A 12 -5.09 7.61 -16.50
CA CYS A 12 -3.79 8.04 -16.00
C CYS A 12 -3.90 9.17 -14.98
N GLN A 13 -4.92 10.04 -15.12
CA GLN A 13 -5.21 11.10 -14.18
C GLN A 13 -5.87 10.55 -12.92
N GLU A 14 -6.80 9.62 -13.05
CA GLU A 14 -7.47 8.90 -11.95
C GLU A 14 -6.47 8.04 -11.16
N THR A 15 -5.53 7.35 -11.83
CA THR A 15 -4.47 6.60 -11.13
C THR A 15 -3.42 7.49 -10.46
N ARG A 16 -3.19 8.70 -10.97
CA ARG A 16 -2.34 9.72 -10.32
C ARG A 16 -3.02 10.40 -9.15
N GLU A 17 -4.34 10.56 -9.19
CA GLU A 17 -5.16 11.03 -8.06
C GLU A 17 -5.29 9.95 -6.97
N VAL A 18 -5.24 8.66 -7.32
CA VAL A 18 -5.37 7.55 -6.36
C VAL A 18 -4.05 7.15 -5.70
N LEU A 19 -2.90 7.41 -6.33
CA LEU A 19 -1.58 7.07 -5.84
C LEU A 19 -0.65 8.29 -5.98
N ASP A 20 -0.78 9.23 -5.07
CA ASP A 20 0.22 10.28 -4.91
C ASP A 20 1.34 9.74 -3.99
N PRO A 21 2.53 9.40 -4.53
CA PRO A 21 3.60 8.80 -3.74
C PRO A 21 4.09 9.71 -2.62
N GLU A 22 3.92 11.04 -2.72
CA GLU A 22 4.25 11.95 -1.62
C GLU A 22 3.18 11.89 -0.52
N GLU A 23 1.90 11.81 -0.89
CA GLU A 23 0.79 11.66 0.06
C GLU A 23 0.81 10.28 0.74
N ASP A 24 1.15 9.22 0.01
CA ASP A 24 1.25 7.87 0.54
C ASP A 24 2.45 7.71 1.49
N VAL A 25 3.60 8.32 1.17
CA VAL A 25 4.74 8.38 2.10
C VAL A 25 4.36 9.17 3.36
N ALA A 26 3.67 10.31 3.21
CA ALA A 26 3.18 11.08 4.35
C ALA A 26 2.17 10.27 5.21
N LYS A 27 1.26 9.51 4.59
CA LYS A 27 0.32 8.61 5.29
C LYS A 27 1.05 7.51 6.04
N VAL A 28 2.04 6.86 5.42
CA VAL A 28 2.84 5.81 6.08
C VAL A 28 3.63 6.39 7.26
N GLN A 29 4.16 7.61 7.12
CA GLN A 29 4.90 8.29 8.16
C GLN A 29 3.98 8.70 9.33
N ALA A 30 2.79 9.22 9.02
CA ALA A 30 1.76 9.51 10.00
C ALA A 30 1.27 8.24 10.74
N ILE A 31 1.11 7.12 10.03
CA ILE A 31 0.79 5.82 10.65
C ILE A 31 1.92 5.40 11.58
N LYS A 32 3.19 5.53 11.16
CA LYS A 32 4.34 5.18 11.99
C LYS A 32 4.40 6.03 13.27
N GLU A 33 4.18 7.33 13.16
CA GLU A 33 4.10 8.24 14.31
C GLU A 33 2.93 7.90 15.23
N ALA A 34 1.74 7.60 14.66
CA ALA A 34 0.57 7.17 15.43
C ALA A 34 0.81 5.82 16.15
N THR A 35 1.51 4.87 15.51
CA THR A 35 1.88 3.59 16.14
C THR A 35 2.89 3.78 17.27
N HIS A 36 3.83 4.72 17.13
CA HIS A 36 4.79 5.04 18.18
C HIS A 36 4.11 5.72 19.37
N ALA A 37 3.25 6.71 19.11
CA ALA A 37 2.49 7.42 20.14
C ALA A 37 1.54 6.48 20.90
N THR A 38 0.88 5.55 20.21
CA THR A 38 0.05 4.53 20.86
C THR A 38 0.91 3.57 21.69
N PHE A 39 2.05 3.10 21.19
CA PHE A 39 2.95 2.25 21.97
C PHE A 39 3.46 2.93 23.25
N GLU A 40 3.86 4.20 23.18
CA GLU A 40 4.28 4.97 24.35
C GLU A 40 3.13 5.19 25.34
N GLY A 41 1.91 5.45 24.85
CA GLY A 41 0.71 5.56 25.68
C GLY A 41 0.43 4.27 26.44
N TRP A 42 0.50 3.13 25.76
CA TRP A 42 0.29 1.81 26.35
C TRP A 42 1.37 1.47 27.38
N SER A 43 2.64 1.81 27.10
CA SER A 43 3.73 1.59 28.06
C SER A 43 3.58 2.45 29.33
N LYS A 44 3.04 3.67 29.21
CA LYS A 44 2.74 4.52 30.37
C LYS A 44 1.57 3.97 31.18
N GLU A 45 0.50 3.53 30.53
CA GLU A 45 -0.64 2.89 31.19
C GLU A 45 -0.24 1.60 31.90
N GLU A 46 0.59 0.77 31.27
CA GLU A 46 1.11 -0.47 31.87
C GLU A 46 1.91 -0.20 33.15
N LYS A 47 2.79 0.82 33.12
CA LYS A 47 3.54 1.25 34.32
C LYS A 47 2.62 1.79 35.40
N SER A 48 1.64 2.61 35.04
CA SER A 48 0.66 3.14 35.99
C SER A 48 -0.15 2.03 36.65
N LEU A 49 -0.55 1.00 35.90
CA LEU A 49 -1.26 -0.16 36.45
C LEU A 49 -0.36 -1.00 37.36
N GLN A 50 0.92 -1.19 36.99
CA GLN A 50 1.88 -1.86 37.87
C GLN A 50 2.08 -1.11 39.19
N ASP A 51 2.16 0.22 39.16
CA ASP A 51 2.32 1.04 40.35
C ASP A 51 1.06 0.99 41.24
N GLN A 52 -0.14 1.03 40.64
CA GLN A 52 -1.40 0.83 41.38
C GLN A 52 -1.49 -0.55 42.01
N ILE A 53 -1.09 -1.62 41.30
CA ILE A 53 -1.05 -2.98 41.87
C ILE A 53 -0.09 -3.03 43.05
N ARG A 54 1.10 -2.42 42.95
CA ARG A 54 2.05 -2.35 44.06
C ARG A 54 1.49 -1.59 45.25
N GLU A 55 0.81 -0.47 45.02
CA GLU A 55 0.21 0.34 46.07
C GLU A 55 -0.91 -0.42 46.78
N LEU A 56 -1.85 -1.03 46.05
CA LEU A 56 -2.91 -1.88 46.61
C LEU A 56 -2.33 -3.09 47.35
N THR A 57 -1.26 -3.70 46.84
CA THR A 57 -0.58 -4.81 47.53
C THR A 57 0.04 -4.34 48.84
N ARG A 58 0.62 -3.13 48.86
CA ARG A 58 1.18 -2.52 50.08
C ARG A 58 0.08 -2.20 51.09
N GLU A 59 -1.01 -1.58 50.66
CA GLU A 59 -2.17 -1.28 51.51
C GLU A 59 -2.79 -2.56 52.09
N TYR A 60 -2.87 -3.63 51.30
CA TYR A 60 -3.33 -4.94 51.77
C TYR A 60 -2.39 -5.52 52.84
N GLU A 61 -1.07 -5.49 52.62
CA GLU A 61 -0.07 -5.92 53.62
C GLU A 61 -0.12 -5.09 54.91
N GLU A 62 -0.28 -3.76 54.79
CA GLU A 62 -0.39 -2.84 55.92
C GLU A 62 -1.69 -3.06 56.70
N SER A 63 -2.82 -3.21 56.01
CA SER A 63 -4.12 -3.53 56.62
C SER A 63 -4.07 -4.88 57.33
N LYS A 64 -3.46 -5.90 56.70
CA LYS A 64 -3.25 -7.23 57.30
C LYS A 64 -2.41 -7.17 58.58
N ARG A 65 -1.42 -6.28 58.66
CA ARG A 65 -0.58 -6.09 59.87
C ARG A 65 -1.24 -5.20 60.94
N ALA A 66 -2.18 -4.35 60.55
CA ALA A 66 -2.88 -3.41 61.43
C ALA A 66 -4.11 -4.01 62.14
N ILE A 67 -4.54 -5.21 61.75
CA ILE A 67 -5.52 -6.02 62.49
C ILE A 67 -4.88 -6.40 63.84
N PRO A 68 -5.29 -5.81 64.98
CA PRO A 68 -4.86 -6.27 66.30
C PRO A 68 -5.47 -7.65 66.55
N ASP A 69 -4.83 -8.49 67.35
CA ASP A 69 -5.31 -9.82 67.82
C ASP A 69 -6.61 -9.76 68.67
N ALA A 70 -7.49 -8.78 68.44
CA ALA A 70 -8.73 -8.53 69.16
C ALA A 70 -9.88 -8.12 68.22
N LEU A 71 -10.02 -8.76 67.06
CA LEU A 71 -11.32 -8.89 66.42
C LEU A 71 -11.98 -10.16 66.98
N THR A 72 -13.18 -10.03 67.49
CA THR A 72 -14.07 -11.16 67.80
C THR A 72 -14.10 -12.11 66.60
N GLU A 73 -14.11 -13.43 66.82
CA GLU A 73 -14.11 -14.44 65.73
C GLU A 73 -15.13 -14.11 64.63
N GLU A 74 -16.30 -13.56 64.99
CA GLU A 74 -17.34 -13.09 64.05
C GLU A 74 -16.90 -11.97 63.10
N ASP A 75 -16.05 -11.03 63.53
CA ASP A 75 -15.59 -9.93 62.67
C ASP A 75 -14.46 -10.39 61.74
N GLN A 76 -13.65 -11.37 62.16
CA GLN A 76 -12.69 -12.04 61.29
C GLN A 76 -13.40 -12.90 60.24
N GLU A 77 -14.46 -13.59 60.62
CA GLU A 77 -15.27 -14.41 59.71
C GLU A 77 -15.97 -13.54 58.65
N ARG A 78 -16.55 -12.40 59.06
CA ARG A 78 -17.11 -11.42 58.10
C ARG A 78 -16.06 -10.81 57.18
N ALA A 79 -14.88 -10.50 57.69
CA ALA A 79 -13.79 -9.99 56.86
C ALA A 79 -13.30 -11.03 55.85
N LEU A 80 -13.27 -12.31 56.24
CA LEU A 80 -12.95 -13.43 55.35
C LEU A 80 -14.01 -13.63 54.27
N ASP A 81 -15.31 -13.53 54.60
CA ASP A 81 -16.40 -13.63 53.63
C ASP A 81 -16.34 -12.50 52.58
N VAL A 82 -16.12 -11.25 53.02
CA VAL A 82 -15.93 -10.11 52.11
C VAL A 82 -14.71 -10.31 51.22
N LEU A 83 -13.62 -10.86 51.77
CA LEU A 83 -12.42 -11.12 51.01
C LEU A 83 -12.63 -12.25 49.98
N ASP A 84 -13.39 -13.29 50.33
CA ASP A 84 -13.73 -14.37 49.40
C ASP A 84 -14.64 -13.87 48.26
N GLU A 85 -15.64 -13.04 48.57
CA GLU A 85 -16.46 -12.39 47.54
C GLU A 85 -15.63 -11.52 46.59
N GLN A 86 -14.70 -10.73 47.12
CA GLN A 86 -13.79 -9.91 46.31
C GLN A 86 -12.87 -10.79 45.45
N LEU A 87 -12.39 -11.91 45.98
CA LEU A 87 -11.52 -12.86 45.26
C LEU A 87 -12.30 -13.56 44.14
N GLN A 88 -13.56 -13.94 44.38
CA GLN A 88 -14.45 -14.49 43.35
C GLN A 88 -14.78 -13.45 42.26
N GLN A 89 -15.01 -12.20 42.62
CA GLN A 89 -15.21 -11.11 41.65
C GLN A 89 -13.93 -10.85 40.82
N ALA A 90 -12.76 -10.84 41.46
CA ALA A 90 -11.48 -10.68 40.77
C ALA A 90 -11.21 -11.86 39.82
N ALA A 91 -11.48 -13.10 40.25
CA ALA A 91 -11.30 -14.29 39.44
C ALA A 91 -12.23 -14.32 38.23
N THR A 92 -13.50 -13.95 38.40
CA THR A 92 -14.45 -13.84 37.29
C THR A 92 -14.07 -12.73 36.32
N SER A 93 -13.67 -11.55 36.82
CA SER A 93 -13.15 -10.46 35.99
C SER A 93 -11.93 -10.90 35.18
N CYS A 94 -10.95 -11.54 35.81
CA CYS A 94 -9.74 -12.04 35.15
C CYS A 94 -10.08 -13.02 34.02
N ARG A 95 -10.99 -13.97 34.27
CA ARG A 95 -11.45 -14.93 33.26
C ARG A 95 -12.14 -14.23 32.07
N THR A 96 -12.97 -13.22 32.31
CA THR A 96 -13.58 -12.45 31.22
C THR A 96 -12.56 -11.68 30.38
N GLN A 97 -11.50 -11.17 31.02
CA GLN A 97 -10.41 -10.50 30.32
C GLN A 97 -9.58 -11.48 29.49
N GLU A 98 -9.30 -12.68 30.01
CA GLU A 98 -8.63 -13.75 29.25
C GLU A 98 -9.42 -14.16 28.00
N ASP A 99 -10.74 -14.30 28.14
CA ASP A 99 -11.63 -14.61 27.01
C ASP A 99 -11.61 -13.48 25.96
N ALA A 100 -11.68 -12.23 26.41
CA ALA A 100 -11.60 -11.06 25.53
C ALA A 100 -10.25 -11.00 24.79
N LEU A 101 -9.15 -11.26 25.51
CA LEU A 101 -7.80 -11.27 24.97
C LEU A 101 -7.62 -12.39 23.95
N THR A 102 -8.19 -13.57 24.20
CA THR A 102 -8.21 -14.70 23.26
C THR A 102 -8.95 -14.35 21.98
N ARG A 103 -10.13 -13.71 22.09
CA ARG A 103 -10.90 -13.23 20.92
C ARG A 103 -10.11 -12.19 20.12
N LYS A 104 -9.45 -11.24 20.78
CA LYS A 104 -8.61 -10.24 20.12
C LYS A 104 -7.41 -10.86 19.41
N ARG A 105 -6.75 -11.86 20.01
CA ARG A 105 -5.67 -12.61 19.35
C ARG A 105 -6.15 -13.34 18.10
N ALA A 106 -7.33 -13.96 18.14
CA ALA A 106 -7.93 -14.59 16.96
C ALA A 106 -8.24 -13.56 15.86
N GLN A 107 -8.78 -12.40 16.23
CA GLN A 107 -9.07 -11.31 15.29
C GLN A 107 -7.78 -10.77 14.64
N ILE A 108 -6.71 -10.57 15.42
CA ILE A 108 -5.40 -10.16 14.88
C ILE A 108 -4.88 -11.19 13.87
N LYS A 109 -5.00 -12.48 14.16
CA LYS A 109 -4.56 -13.54 13.23
C LYS A 109 -5.36 -13.49 11.92
N ALA A 110 -6.67 -13.31 11.99
CA ALA A 110 -7.52 -13.18 10.80
C ALA A 110 -7.18 -11.94 9.96
N LEU A 111 -6.94 -10.79 10.62
CA LEU A 111 -6.53 -9.56 9.93
C LEU A 111 -5.15 -9.71 9.27
N LYS A 112 -4.20 -10.40 9.91
CA LYS A 112 -2.89 -10.69 9.29
C LYS A 112 -3.03 -11.51 8.02
N THR A 113 -3.86 -12.57 8.04
CA THR A 113 -4.10 -13.38 6.83
C THR A 113 -4.78 -12.57 5.73
N GLU A 114 -5.70 -11.67 6.08
CA GLU A 114 -6.36 -10.80 5.12
C GLU A 114 -5.38 -9.78 4.48
N ILE A 115 -4.48 -9.21 5.28
CA ILE A 115 -3.41 -8.33 4.78
C ILE A 115 -2.52 -9.07 3.79
N GLU A 116 -2.06 -10.28 4.12
CA GLU A 116 -1.22 -11.09 3.24
C GLU A 116 -1.93 -11.42 1.91
N ASP A 117 -3.23 -11.73 1.96
CA ASP A 117 -4.03 -11.99 0.76
C ASP A 117 -4.21 -10.74 -0.11
N LEU A 118 -4.42 -9.57 0.51
CA LEU A 118 -4.54 -8.29 -0.19
C LEU A 118 -3.20 -7.88 -0.83
N GLU A 119 -2.07 -8.10 -0.16
CA GLU A 119 -0.75 -7.85 -0.72
C GLU A 119 -0.48 -8.72 -1.94
N ARG A 120 -0.84 -10.01 -1.90
CA ARG A 120 -0.73 -10.90 -3.08
C ARG A 120 -1.59 -10.40 -4.24
N LYS A 121 -2.85 -10.04 -3.99
CA LYS A 121 -3.74 -9.48 -5.02
C LYS A 121 -3.20 -8.19 -5.62
N LYS A 122 -2.61 -7.31 -4.81
CA LYS A 122 -1.96 -6.08 -5.28
C LYS A 122 -0.82 -6.38 -6.26
N VAL A 123 0.05 -7.33 -5.92
CA VAL A 123 1.17 -7.73 -6.79
C VAL A 123 0.66 -8.31 -8.12
N ASP A 124 -0.38 -9.15 -8.08
CA ASP A 124 -0.96 -9.75 -9.29
C ASP A 124 -1.59 -8.70 -10.20
N ILE A 125 -2.35 -7.74 -9.65
CA ILE A 125 -2.95 -6.64 -10.43
C ILE A 125 -1.85 -5.78 -11.06
N GLN A 126 -0.79 -5.45 -10.32
CA GLN A 126 0.33 -4.69 -10.85
C GLN A 126 1.06 -5.43 -11.98
N ARG A 127 1.23 -6.75 -11.87
CA ARG A 127 1.79 -7.58 -12.94
C ARG A 127 0.91 -7.54 -14.19
N GLN A 128 -0.39 -7.79 -14.03
CA GLN A 128 -1.34 -7.77 -15.15
C GLN A 128 -1.40 -6.39 -15.83
N ALA A 129 -1.38 -5.30 -15.05
CA ALA A 129 -1.37 -3.95 -15.60
C ALA A 129 -0.11 -3.71 -16.46
N LYS A 130 1.07 -4.15 -16.01
CA LYS A 130 2.32 -4.06 -16.78
C LYS A 130 2.26 -4.90 -18.07
N GLU A 131 1.77 -6.13 -17.98
CA GLU A 131 1.65 -7.04 -19.13
C GLU A 131 0.67 -6.49 -20.18
N ASN A 132 -0.51 -6.04 -19.75
CA ASN A 132 -1.51 -5.45 -20.63
C ASN A 132 -1.01 -4.16 -21.27
N SER A 133 -0.31 -3.31 -20.52
CA SER A 133 0.30 -2.08 -21.06
C SER A 133 1.38 -2.40 -22.10
N ALA A 134 2.22 -3.40 -21.84
CA ALA A 134 3.25 -3.83 -22.78
C ALA A 134 2.64 -4.41 -24.07
N ALA A 135 1.60 -5.23 -23.95
CA ALA A 135 0.88 -5.79 -25.09
C ALA A 135 0.22 -4.70 -25.93
N ALA A 136 -0.47 -3.73 -25.30
CA ALA A 136 -1.10 -2.61 -25.99
C ALA A 136 -0.06 -1.71 -26.70
N LYS A 137 1.08 -1.43 -26.07
CA LYS A 137 2.19 -0.67 -26.67
C LYS A 137 2.78 -1.41 -27.88
N ARG A 138 3.02 -2.72 -27.77
CA ARG A 138 3.49 -3.54 -28.89
C ARG A 138 2.50 -3.53 -30.05
N SER A 139 1.20 -3.70 -29.78
CA SER A 139 0.17 -3.64 -30.81
C SER A 139 0.11 -2.27 -31.50
N THR A 140 0.30 -1.19 -30.76
CA THR A 140 0.33 0.17 -31.31
C THR A 140 1.55 0.40 -32.21
N LEU A 141 2.73 -0.05 -31.76
CA LEU A 141 3.96 0.03 -32.55
C LEU A 141 3.87 -0.81 -33.83
N GLN A 142 3.33 -2.03 -33.73
CA GLN A 142 3.12 -2.89 -34.88
C GLN A 142 2.11 -2.29 -35.85
N LEU A 143 1.04 -1.65 -35.37
CA LEU A 143 0.09 -0.93 -36.21
C LEU A 143 0.77 0.24 -36.93
N TYR A 144 1.63 0.99 -36.23
CA TYR A 144 2.40 2.08 -36.83
C TYR A 144 3.31 1.57 -37.96
N GLU A 145 4.07 0.51 -37.72
CA GLU A 145 4.91 -0.14 -38.74
C GLU A 145 4.07 -0.67 -39.90
N THR A 146 2.91 -1.29 -39.64
CA THR A 146 2.04 -1.85 -40.67
C THR A 146 1.42 -0.77 -41.57
N VAL A 147 1.01 0.37 -40.98
CA VAL A 147 0.36 1.47 -41.71
C VAL A 147 1.38 2.29 -42.49
N THR A 148 2.55 2.54 -41.91
CA THR A 148 3.53 3.46 -42.50
C THR A 148 4.62 2.75 -43.30
N GLY A 149 4.89 1.47 -43.01
CA GLY A 149 6.06 0.77 -43.54
C GLY A 149 7.40 1.34 -43.05
N LEU A 150 7.40 2.27 -42.09
CA LEU A 150 8.60 2.90 -41.57
C LEU A 150 9.34 1.96 -40.62
N LYS A 151 10.65 1.85 -40.82
CA LYS A 151 11.58 1.21 -39.90
C LYS A 151 12.69 2.19 -39.55
N TRP A 152 12.78 2.51 -38.26
CA TRP A 152 13.73 3.49 -37.74
C TRP A 152 15.10 2.88 -37.52
N GLU A 153 16.14 3.65 -37.81
CA GLU A 153 17.52 3.32 -37.48
C GLU A 153 17.90 4.04 -36.17
N TYR A 154 18.21 3.26 -35.14
CA TYR A 154 18.49 3.79 -33.79
C TYR A 154 19.98 3.99 -33.49
N THR A 155 20.84 3.85 -34.51
CA THR A 155 22.29 3.94 -34.34
C THR A 155 22.76 5.39 -34.12
N GLU A 156 22.09 6.38 -34.74
CA GLU A 156 22.44 7.80 -34.62
C GLU A 156 21.39 8.56 -33.79
N GLN A 157 21.69 8.84 -32.51
CA GLN A 157 20.73 9.48 -31.58
C GLN A 157 20.33 10.92 -31.94
N GLN A 158 21.11 11.60 -32.78
CA GLN A 158 20.88 13.00 -33.17
C GLN A 158 20.16 13.15 -34.51
N ARG A 159 19.71 12.03 -35.11
CA ARG A 159 19.07 12.03 -36.42
C ARG A 159 17.78 11.24 -36.39
N VAL A 160 16.87 11.65 -37.27
CA VAL A 160 15.65 10.91 -37.57
C VAL A 160 15.92 10.18 -38.88
N SER A 161 16.45 8.96 -38.79
CA SER A 161 16.82 8.14 -39.95
C SER A 161 16.14 6.77 -39.93
N GLY A 162 16.10 6.15 -41.10
CA GLY A 162 15.47 4.86 -41.29
C GLY A 162 15.13 4.61 -42.75
N TYR A 163 14.22 3.67 -42.98
CA TYR A 163 13.71 3.34 -44.30
C TYR A 163 12.22 3.07 -44.31
N VAL A 164 11.59 3.28 -45.46
CA VAL A 164 10.21 2.89 -45.75
C VAL A 164 10.26 1.64 -46.63
N SER A 165 9.60 0.57 -46.21
CA SER A 165 9.37 -0.61 -47.05
C SER A 165 7.98 -0.55 -47.68
N GLY A 166 7.93 -0.52 -49.01
CA GLY A 166 6.71 -0.51 -49.82
C GLY A 166 6.31 -1.89 -50.34
N LYS A 167 5.21 -1.95 -51.10
CA LYS A 167 4.83 -3.17 -51.84
C LYS A 167 5.82 -3.41 -52.98
N ALA A 168 5.98 -4.67 -53.40
CA ALA A 168 6.91 -5.09 -54.46
C ALA A 168 8.42 -4.86 -54.21
N GLY A 169 8.86 -4.72 -52.95
CA GLY A 169 10.29 -4.67 -52.61
C GLY A 169 10.94 -3.29 -52.76
N TYR A 170 10.14 -2.23 -52.90
CA TYR A 170 10.63 -0.85 -52.87
C TYR A 170 11.12 -0.49 -51.47
N LEU A 171 12.36 -0.03 -51.36
CA LEU A 171 13.00 0.38 -50.11
C LEU A 171 13.56 1.79 -50.31
N ASN A 172 13.03 2.78 -49.59
CA ASN A 172 13.57 4.13 -49.62
C ASN A 172 14.10 4.55 -48.25
N THR A 173 15.32 5.10 -48.21
CA THR A 173 15.97 5.54 -46.98
C THR A 173 15.76 7.03 -46.76
N PHE A 174 15.58 7.44 -45.51
CA PHE A 174 15.51 8.84 -45.13
C PHE A 174 16.46 9.15 -43.96
N SER A 175 16.90 10.39 -43.87
CA SER A 175 17.73 10.88 -42.76
C SER A 175 17.53 12.39 -42.61
N PHE A 176 16.95 12.79 -41.49
CA PHE A 176 16.66 14.18 -41.17
C PHE A 176 17.44 14.63 -39.93
N ASN A 177 17.82 15.91 -39.90
CA ASN A 177 18.45 16.53 -38.73
C ASN A 177 17.41 17.39 -37.99
N PRO A 178 16.93 16.95 -36.81
CA PRO A 178 15.91 17.65 -36.04
C PRO A 178 16.37 19.02 -35.49
N GLU A 179 17.67 19.32 -35.44
CA GLU A 179 18.17 20.64 -35.05
C GLU A 179 18.06 21.67 -36.19
N ARG A 180 18.03 21.21 -37.44
CA ARG A 180 18.02 22.07 -38.64
C ARG A 180 16.66 22.12 -39.33
N GLN A 181 15.77 21.18 -39.02
CA GLN A 181 14.49 21.01 -39.68
C GLN A 181 13.37 21.01 -38.64
N THR A 182 12.27 21.70 -38.94
CA THR A 182 11.13 21.74 -38.02
C THR A 182 10.42 20.39 -37.98
N PRO A 183 9.78 20.03 -36.86
CA PRO A 183 9.01 18.79 -36.77
C PRO A 183 7.94 18.66 -37.85
N PHE A 184 7.32 19.79 -38.25
CA PHE A 184 6.33 19.82 -39.32
C PHE A 184 6.93 19.41 -40.67
N PHE A 185 8.10 19.97 -41.03
CA PHE A 185 8.79 19.62 -42.28
C PHE A 185 9.17 18.14 -42.32
N ILE A 186 9.71 17.61 -41.21
CA ILE A 186 10.10 16.20 -41.11
C ILE A 186 8.86 15.31 -41.27
N ALA A 187 7.75 15.63 -40.60
CA ALA A 187 6.51 14.87 -40.69
C ALA A 187 5.93 14.87 -42.11
N GLU A 188 5.89 16.04 -42.78
CA GLU A 188 5.41 16.15 -44.16
C GLU A 188 6.25 15.31 -45.11
N LYS A 189 7.59 15.35 -44.97
CA LYS A 189 8.50 14.54 -45.79
C LYS A 189 8.31 13.05 -45.57
N LEU A 190 8.18 12.61 -44.33
CA LEU A 190 7.90 11.21 -44.03
C LEU A 190 6.59 10.74 -44.66
N TRP A 191 5.52 11.54 -44.62
CA TRP A 191 4.26 11.19 -45.29
C TRP A 191 4.39 11.12 -46.82
N GLN A 192 5.22 11.98 -47.42
CA GLN A 192 5.54 11.89 -48.86
C GLN A 192 6.24 10.56 -49.19
N GLU A 193 7.24 10.16 -48.39
CA GLU A 193 7.96 8.89 -48.57
C GLU A 193 7.04 7.67 -48.42
N ILE A 194 6.15 7.69 -47.43
CA ILE A 194 5.13 6.64 -47.25
C ILE A 194 4.19 6.58 -48.46
N GLY A 195 3.72 7.74 -48.94
CA GLY A 195 2.83 7.83 -50.09
C GLY A 195 3.44 7.24 -51.37
N ILE A 196 4.72 7.50 -51.61
CA ILE A 196 5.47 6.95 -52.74
C ILE A 196 5.61 5.43 -52.61
N ALA A 197 5.94 4.93 -51.42
CA ALA A 197 6.13 3.49 -51.19
C ALA A 197 4.83 2.66 -51.24
N CYS A 198 3.66 3.31 -51.12
CA CYS A 198 2.35 2.66 -51.18
C CYS A 198 1.76 2.57 -52.60
N GLN A 199 2.30 3.32 -53.57
CA GLN A 199 1.92 3.26 -54.99
C GLN A 199 2.53 2.04 -55.67
#